data_AF-A0AAD5ZYE5-F1
#
_entry.id   AF-A0AAD5ZYE5-F1
#
_cell.length_a   1.000
_cell.length_b   1.000
_cell.length_c   1.000
_cell.angle_alpha   90.00
_cell.angle_beta   90.00
_cell.angle_gamma   90.00
#
_symmetry.space_group_name_H-M   'P 1'
#
loop_
_entity.id
_entity.type
_entity.pdbx_description
1 polymer ?
#
loop_
_entity_poly.entity_id
_entity_poly.type
_entity_poly.pdbx_seq_one_letter_code
_entity_poly.pdbx_strand_id
1 'polypeptide(L)'
;MGKNEFLTPKAIANRIKAKGLQKLRWYCQMCQKQCRDENGFKCHCMSESHQRQMQIFGENPDRVVDGFSEEFENSFLDLMRRSHRFSCVAATVVYNEYINDRHHVHMNSTKWATLTEFVKYLGRTGQCKVEDTPKGWFITYIDRDSETLFKDRLKAKRLKADLVDEERQERAIQAQIERAQCSLPSTEAGGSDDQNQEEDPKLDHNLNGGKVAFLLQPTLAEAKAVKGGVKLGLEEEIEGSTSKRERRSQGKGY
;
A
#
# COMPACT_ATOMS: atom_id res chain seq x y z
N MET A 1 42.20 -13.47 25.56
CA MET A 1 41.28 -12.61 24.77
C MET A 1 39.86 -12.79 25.31
N GLY A 2 39.34 -11.82 26.07
CA GLY A 2 38.06 -11.93 26.76
C GLY A 2 36.86 -11.98 25.80
N LYS A 3 35.89 -12.85 26.10
CA LYS A 3 34.65 -13.00 25.34
C LYS A 3 33.85 -11.70 25.46
N ASN A 4 33.61 -11.02 24.33
CA ASN A 4 32.75 -9.83 24.32
C ASN A 4 31.30 -10.29 24.45
N GLU A 5 30.75 -10.23 25.67
CA GLU A 5 29.35 -10.53 25.95
C GLU A 5 28.40 -9.54 25.24
N PHE A 6 27.15 -9.95 25.05
CA PHE A 6 26.15 -9.25 24.23
C PHE A 6 25.90 -7.77 24.62
N LEU A 7 26.21 -7.40 25.87
CA LEU A 7 25.98 -6.10 26.48
C LEU A 7 27.26 -5.26 26.69
N THR A 8 28.43 -5.74 26.28
CA THR A 8 29.66 -4.97 26.46
C THR A 8 29.59 -3.67 25.63
N PRO A 9 30.11 -2.53 26.11
CA PRO A 9 30.15 -1.28 25.34
C PRO A 9 30.75 -1.44 23.93
N LYS A 10 31.72 -2.34 23.78
CA LYS A 10 32.31 -2.71 22.48
C LYS A 10 31.33 -3.44 21.55
N ALA A 11 30.53 -4.37 22.08
CA ALA A 11 29.50 -5.08 21.32
C ALA A 11 28.36 -4.13 20.90
N ILE A 12 27.95 -3.24 21.80
CA ILE A 12 26.94 -2.20 21.53
C ILE A 12 27.46 -1.21 20.48
N ALA A 13 28.69 -0.71 20.63
CA ALA A 13 29.30 0.19 19.64
C ALA A 13 29.45 -0.47 18.26
N ASN A 14 29.81 -1.76 18.22
CA ASN A 14 29.86 -2.51 16.97
C ASN A 14 28.46 -2.67 16.34
N ARG A 15 27.42 -2.93 17.15
CA ARG A 15 26.03 -3.02 16.68
C ARG A 15 25.52 -1.69 16.16
N ILE A 16 25.76 -0.59 16.86
CA ILE A 16 25.39 0.77 16.43
C ILE A 16 26.12 1.13 15.13
N LYS A 17 27.44 0.90 15.06
CA LYS A 17 28.21 1.15 13.83
C LYS A 17 27.75 0.26 12.68
N ALA A 18 27.28 -0.96 12.97
CA ALA A 18 26.71 -1.82 11.95
C ALA A 18 25.33 -1.32 11.47
N LYS A 19 24.51 -0.70 12.33
CA LYS A 19 23.10 -0.28 12.05
C LYS A 19 22.95 0.74 10.92
N GLY A 20 23.98 1.51 10.57
CA GLY A 20 23.95 2.33 9.37
C GLY A 20 24.01 1.46 8.12
N LEU A 21 23.26 1.81 7.06
CA LEU A 21 23.32 1.14 5.76
C LEU A 21 24.72 1.37 5.15
N GLN A 22 25.68 0.53 5.56
CA GLN A 22 27.04 0.55 5.02
C GLN A 22 26.96 0.09 3.57
N LYS A 23 27.69 0.76 2.66
CA LYS A 23 27.78 0.36 1.26
C LYS A 23 28.12 -1.13 1.18
N LEU A 24 27.25 -1.93 0.54
CA LEU A 24 27.33 -3.40 0.41
C LEU A 24 28.57 -3.93 -0.33
N ARG A 25 29.56 -3.07 -0.60
CA ARG A 25 30.80 -3.41 -1.30
C ARG A 25 31.56 -4.58 -0.65
N TRP A 26 31.42 -4.75 0.67
CA TRP A 26 32.16 -5.74 1.46
C TRP A 26 31.25 -6.80 2.10
N TYR A 27 30.17 -7.20 1.43
CA TYR A 27 29.25 -8.25 1.91
C TYR A 27 29.51 -9.58 1.20
N CYS A 28 29.51 -10.69 1.94
CA CYS A 28 29.54 -12.04 1.36
C CYS A 28 28.18 -12.70 1.50
N GLN A 29 27.50 -12.95 0.37
CA GLN A 29 26.21 -13.65 0.37
C GLN A 29 26.33 -15.07 0.91
N MET A 30 27.37 -15.82 0.48
CA MET A 30 27.47 -17.23 0.82
C MET A 30 27.63 -17.47 2.33
N CYS A 31 28.28 -16.54 3.02
CA CYS A 31 28.46 -16.58 4.46
C CYS A 31 27.52 -15.64 5.22
N GLN A 32 26.59 -14.99 4.51
CA GLN A 32 25.69 -13.93 5.02
C GLN A 32 26.41 -12.91 5.92
N LYS A 33 27.63 -12.53 5.55
CA LYS A 33 28.56 -11.81 6.42
C LYS A 33 28.94 -10.45 5.83
N GLN A 34 28.54 -9.39 6.54
CA GLN A 34 29.01 -8.03 6.28
C GLN A 34 30.42 -7.84 6.87
N CYS A 35 31.39 -7.58 6.01
CA CYS A 35 32.73 -7.13 6.39
C CYS A 35 32.77 -5.58 6.43
N ARG A 36 33.67 -5.04 7.25
CA ARG A 36 33.71 -3.60 7.57
C ARG A 36 34.50 -2.79 6.54
N ASP A 37 35.49 -3.41 5.94
CA ASP A 37 36.51 -2.82 5.08
C ASP A 37 37.03 -3.85 4.07
N GLU A 38 37.79 -3.37 3.09
CA GLU A 38 38.39 -4.20 2.04
C GLU A 38 39.27 -5.30 2.61
N ASN A 39 40.09 -4.97 3.60
CA ASN A 39 41.00 -5.92 4.23
C ASN A 39 40.23 -6.99 5.00
N GLY A 40 39.18 -6.60 5.75
CA GLY A 40 38.30 -7.55 6.44
C GLY A 40 37.59 -8.51 5.47
N PHE A 41 37.20 -8.02 4.27
CA PHE A 41 36.61 -8.86 3.24
C PHE A 41 37.63 -9.83 2.63
N LYS A 42 38.84 -9.37 2.30
CA LYS A 42 39.93 -10.24 1.82
C LYS A 42 40.26 -11.34 2.82
N CYS A 43 40.45 -10.99 4.10
CA CYS A 43 40.69 -11.97 5.16
C CYS A 43 39.52 -12.96 5.31
N HIS A 44 38.28 -12.51 5.10
CA HIS A 44 37.13 -13.40 5.09
C HIS A 44 37.16 -14.37 3.90
N CYS A 45 37.44 -13.91 2.68
CA CYS A 45 37.56 -14.78 1.51
C CYS A 45 38.68 -15.81 1.65
N MET A 46 39.77 -15.46 2.34
CA MET A 46 40.88 -16.37 2.62
C MET A 46 40.64 -17.31 3.81
N SER A 47 39.55 -17.14 4.56
CA SER A 47 39.28 -17.97 5.74
C SER A 47 38.77 -19.36 5.38
N GLU A 48 39.14 -20.37 6.17
CA GLU A 48 38.74 -21.77 5.95
C GLU A 48 37.21 -21.94 5.89
N SER A 49 36.46 -21.19 6.71
CA SER A 49 35.00 -21.28 6.72
C SER A 49 34.38 -20.81 5.40
N HIS A 50 34.89 -19.72 4.82
CA HIS A 50 34.45 -19.28 3.50
C HIS A 50 34.83 -20.28 2.42
N GLN A 51 36.07 -20.78 2.44
CA GLN A 51 36.56 -21.76 1.46
C GLN A 51 35.75 -23.07 1.49
N ARG A 52 35.42 -23.57 2.69
CA ARG A 52 34.56 -24.75 2.84
C ARG A 52 33.16 -24.50 2.26
N GLN A 53 32.60 -23.32 2.50
CA GLN A 53 31.30 -22.95 1.94
C GLN A 53 31.35 -22.86 0.40
N MET A 54 32.47 -22.39 -0.17
CA MET A 54 32.70 -22.38 -1.62
C MET A 54 32.85 -23.78 -2.22
N GLN A 55 33.45 -24.73 -1.49
CA GLN A 55 33.52 -26.13 -1.94
C GLN A 55 32.13 -26.75 -2.02
N ILE A 56 31.31 -26.56 -0.97
CA ILE A 56 29.91 -27.03 -0.96
C ILE A 56 29.10 -26.42 -2.11
N PHE A 57 29.31 -25.13 -2.39
CA PHE A 57 28.68 -24.48 -3.53
C PHE A 57 29.15 -25.07 -4.87
N GLY A 58 30.45 -25.36 -5.00
CA GLY A 58 31.03 -25.95 -6.20
C GLY A 58 30.49 -27.35 -6.53
N GLU A 59 30.04 -28.11 -5.52
CA GLU A 59 29.43 -29.41 -5.72
C GLU A 59 28.04 -29.32 -6.37
N ASN A 60 27.23 -28.32 -6.02
CA ASN A 60 25.87 -28.15 -6.52
C ASN A 60 25.47 -26.66 -6.63
N PRO A 61 25.96 -25.93 -7.65
CA PRO A 61 25.72 -24.50 -7.77
C PRO A 61 24.24 -24.18 -8.04
N ASP A 62 23.59 -24.97 -8.89
CA ASP A 62 22.20 -24.72 -9.32
C ASP A 62 21.23 -24.74 -8.14
N ARG A 63 21.34 -25.75 -7.27
CA ARG A 63 20.49 -25.88 -6.08
C ARG A 63 20.61 -24.68 -5.14
N VAL A 64 21.82 -24.14 -4.97
CA VAL A 64 22.05 -23.00 -4.08
C VAL A 64 21.49 -21.72 -4.69
N VAL A 65 21.69 -21.51 -6.00
CA VAL A 65 21.12 -20.37 -6.73
C VAL A 65 19.59 -20.42 -6.73
N ASP A 66 19.00 -21.60 -6.89
CA ASP A 66 17.56 -21.81 -6.80
C ASP A 66 17.04 -21.46 -5.41
N GLY A 67 17.71 -21.93 -4.34
CA GLY A 67 17.34 -21.59 -2.97
C GLY A 67 17.38 -20.08 -2.70
N PHE A 68 18.42 -19.38 -3.16
CA PHE A 68 18.48 -17.91 -3.06
C PHE A 68 17.39 -17.23 -3.88
N SER A 69 17.06 -17.77 -5.05
CA SER A 69 16.02 -17.23 -5.91
C SER A 69 14.63 -17.37 -5.29
N GLU A 70 14.34 -18.52 -4.66
CA GLU A 70 13.10 -18.74 -3.92
C GLU A 70 13.00 -17.83 -2.70
N GLU A 71 14.07 -17.67 -1.92
CA GLU A 71 14.10 -16.79 -0.75
C GLU A 71 13.91 -15.32 -1.16
N PHE A 72 14.54 -14.91 -2.26
CA PHE A 72 14.39 -13.57 -2.83
C PHE A 72 12.94 -13.34 -3.30
N GLU A 73 12.38 -14.26 -4.09
CA GLU A 73 11.01 -14.16 -4.60
C GLU A 73 9.99 -14.07 -3.46
N ASN A 74 10.08 -14.99 -2.48
CA ASN A 74 9.19 -15.01 -1.33
C ASN A 74 9.28 -13.72 -0.52
N SER A 75 10.50 -13.24 -0.23
CA SER A 75 10.71 -12.03 0.55
C SER A 75 10.25 -10.77 -0.20
N PHE A 76 10.43 -10.71 -1.52
CA PHE A 76 9.95 -9.63 -2.37
C PHE A 76 8.43 -9.59 -2.44
N LEU A 77 7.78 -10.75 -2.63
CA LEU A 77 6.32 -10.85 -2.63
C LEU A 77 5.73 -10.57 -1.24
N ASP A 78 6.43 -10.95 -0.17
CA ASP A 78 6.02 -10.62 1.19
C ASP A 78 6.05 -9.12 1.46
N LEU A 79 7.07 -8.42 0.95
CA LEU A 79 7.11 -6.96 0.98
C LEU A 79 5.95 -6.35 0.19
N MET A 80 5.68 -6.86 -1.02
CA MET A 80 4.53 -6.42 -1.82
C MET A 80 3.20 -6.64 -1.11
N ARG A 81 3.02 -7.78 -0.44
CA ARG A 81 1.80 -8.08 0.34
C ARG A 81 1.60 -7.13 1.52
N ARG A 82 2.69 -6.73 2.18
CA ARG A 82 2.65 -5.86 3.37
C ARG A 82 2.50 -4.38 3.01
N SER A 83 3.31 -3.89 2.08
CA SER A 83 3.39 -2.45 1.77
C SER A 83 2.52 -2.04 0.57
N HIS A 84 2.26 -2.95 -0.38
CA HIS A 84 1.74 -2.61 -1.71
C HIS A 84 0.64 -3.57 -2.23
N ARG A 85 -0.31 -3.96 -1.37
CA ARG A 85 -1.33 -4.99 -1.71
C ARG A 85 -2.23 -4.62 -2.89
N PHE A 86 -2.62 -3.35 -3.02
CA PHE A 86 -3.56 -2.88 -4.04
C PHE A 86 -3.01 -1.75 -4.92
N SER A 87 -1.75 -1.35 -4.68
CA SER A 87 -1.13 -0.21 -5.34
C SER A 87 -0.33 -0.65 -6.57
N CYS A 88 -0.46 0.12 -7.65
CA CYS A 88 0.48 0.05 -8.77
C CYS A 88 1.71 0.89 -8.42
N VAL A 89 2.88 0.24 -8.33
CA VAL A 89 4.12 0.87 -7.86
C VAL A 89 5.26 0.59 -8.84
N ALA A 90 6.17 1.54 -9.01
CA ALA A 90 7.37 1.33 -9.80
C ALA A 90 8.27 0.26 -9.15
N ALA A 91 8.72 -0.72 -9.93
CA ALA A 91 9.51 -1.85 -9.43
C ALA A 91 10.81 -1.40 -8.72
N THR A 92 11.41 -0.29 -9.15
CA THR A 92 12.61 0.28 -8.53
C THR A 92 12.35 0.76 -7.11
N VAL A 93 11.17 1.31 -6.83
CA VAL A 93 10.80 1.77 -5.48
C VAL A 93 10.71 0.57 -4.53
N VAL A 94 10.02 -0.48 -4.96
CA VAL A 94 9.87 -1.72 -4.18
C VAL A 94 11.23 -2.37 -3.94
N TYR A 95 12.08 -2.44 -4.96
CA TYR A 95 13.43 -3.01 -4.83
C TYR A 95 14.31 -2.20 -3.87
N ASN A 96 14.18 -0.88 -3.85
CA ASN A 96 14.91 -0.03 -2.89
C ASN A 96 14.43 -0.26 -1.44
N GLU A 97 13.12 -0.42 -1.24
CA GLU A 97 12.57 -0.79 0.07
C GLU A 97 13.03 -2.18 0.50
N TYR A 98 13.13 -3.13 -0.43
CA TYR A 98 13.66 -4.47 -0.18
C TYR A 98 15.13 -4.44 0.29
N ILE A 99 16.00 -3.68 -0.39
CA ILE A 99 17.43 -3.56 -0.02
C ILE A 99 17.63 -2.84 1.33
N ASN A 100 16.61 -2.14 1.83
CA ASN A 100 16.71 -1.45 3.11
C ASN A 100 16.85 -2.42 4.29
N ASP A 101 16.36 -3.67 4.17
CA ASP A 101 16.67 -4.71 5.15
C ASP A 101 18.15 -5.08 5.04
N ARG A 102 18.85 -5.26 6.16
CA ARG A 102 20.25 -5.71 6.15
C ARG A 102 20.37 -7.15 5.64
N HIS A 103 19.42 -8.02 5.95
CA HIS A 103 19.52 -9.45 5.69
C HIS A 103 18.82 -9.87 4.39
N HIS A 104 18.62 -8.93 3.47
CA HIS A 104 18.06 -9.25 2.16
C HIS A 104 19.03 -10.10 1.33
N VAL A 105 18.48 -10.94 0.46
CA VAL A 105 19.25 -11.66 -0.53
C VAL A 105 19.59 -10.71 -1.67
N HIS A 106 20.87 -10.53 -1.96
CA HIS A 106 21.25 -9.64 -3.05
C HIS A 106 20.86 -10.26 -4.40
N MET A 107 20.26 -9.47 -5.30
CA MET A 107 19.76 -9.93 -6.60
C MET A 107 20.82 -10.65 -7.46
N ASN A 108 22.06 -10.16 -7.47
CA ASN A 108 23.20 -10.83 -8.14
C ASN A 108 23.44 -12.29 -7.72
N SER A 109 22.90 -12.73 -6.58
CA SER A 109 23.04 -14.09 -6.08
C SER A 109 21.90 -15.01 -6.52
N THR A 110 20.93 -14.47 -7.25
CA THR A 110 19.77 -15.18 -7.78
C THR A 110 19.94 -15.47 -9.27
N LYS A 111 18.99 -16.22 -9.84
CA LYS A 111 18.91 -16.48 -11.27
C LYS A 111 18.63 -15.25 -12.15
N TRP A 112 18.26 -14.11 -11.56
CA TRP A 112 17.95 -12.88 -12.29
C TRP A 112 19.09 -11.87 -12.17
N ALA A 113 19.69 -11.51 -13.31
CA ALA A 113 20.82 -10.57 -13.33
C ALA A 113 20.37 -9.11 -13.20
N THR A 114 19.12 -8.82 -13.59
CA THR A 114 18.56 -7.46 -13.58
C THR A 114 17.15 -7.43 -13.00
N LEU A 115 16.78 -6.30 -12.41
CA LEU A 115 15.42 -6.09 -11.86
C LEU A 115 14.35 -6.30 -12.94
N THR A 116 14.62 -5.84 -14.17
CA THR A 116 13.71 -6.00 -15.30
C THR A 116 13.45 -7.46 -15.65
N GLU A 117 14.48 -8.31 -15.61
CA GLU A 117 14.34 -9.74 -15.85
C GLU A 117 13.47 -10.41 -14.79
N PHE A 118 13.67 -10.05 -13.52
CA PHE A 118 12.84 -10.51 -12.42
C PHE A 118 11.38 -10.05 -12.56
N VAL A 119 11.15 -8.78 -12.90
CA VAL A 119 9.79 -8.24 -13.12
C VAL A 119 9.09 -8.98 -14.27
N LYS A 120 9.80 -9.24 -15.38
CA LYS A 120 9.27 -10.05 -16.49
C LYS A 120 8.97 -11.49 -16.07
N TYR A 121 9.75 -12.05 -15.16
CA TYR A 121 9.47 -13.36 -14.57
C TYR A 121 8.18 -13.33 -13.74
N LEU A 122 7.98 -12.32 -12.88
CA LEU A 122 6.76 -12.16 -12.08
C LEU A 122 5.49 -12.03 -12.94
N GLY A 123 5.61 -11.37 -14.09
CA GLY A 123 4.54 -11.30 -15.09
C GLY A 123 4.24 -12.65 -15.74
N ARG A 124 5.27 -13.47 -16.01
CA ARG A 124 5.11 -14.83 -16.58
C ARG A 124 4.52 -15.83 -15.57
N THR A 125 4.90 -15.75 -14.30
CA THR A 125 4.32 -16.58 -13.23
C THR A 125 2.92 -16.11 -12.81
N GLY A 126 2.53 -14.90 -13.22
CA GLY A 126 1.23 -14.30 -12.95
C GLY A 126 1.04 -13.94 -11.48
N GLN A 127 2.13 -13.72 -10.74
CA GLN A 127 2.08 -13.26 -9.34
C GLN A 127 1.85 -11.75 -9.28
N CYS A 128 2.37 -11.01 -10.25
CA CYS A 128 2.17 -9.57 -10.37
C CYS A 128 1.70 -9.22 -11.79
N LYS A 129 0.80 -8.26 -11.90
CA LYS A 129 0.49 -7.59 -13.17
C LYS A 129 1.61 -6.58 -13.45
N VAL A 130 2.24 -6.70 -14.61
CA VAL A 130 3.37 -5.87 -15.02
C VAL A 130 2.92 -4.93 -16.14
N GLU A 131 3.22 -3.64 -15.99
CA GLU A 131 2.94 -2.61 -16.98
C GLU A 131 4.24 -1.89 -17.35
N ASP A 132 4.52 -1.80 -18.64
CA ASP A 132 5.67 -1.06 -19.17
C ASP A 132 5.22 0.37 -19.51
N THR A 133 5.88 1.35 -18.91
CA THR A 133 5.61 2.76 -19.15
C THR A 133 6.94 3.45 -19.50
N PRO A 134 6.93 4.59 -20.21
CA PRO A 134 8.17 5.32 -20.51
C PRO A 134 8.93 5.80 -19.26
N LYS A 135 8.29 5.83 -18.09
CA LYS A 135 8.91 6.16 -16.80
C LYS A 135 9.59 4.96 -16.13
N GLY A 136 9.37 3.75 -16.61
CA GLY A 136 9.90 2.50 -16.08
C GLY A 136 8.85 1.40 -15.92
N TRP A 137 9.26 0.31 -15.26
CA TRP A 137 8.43 -0.86 -15.01
C TRP A 137 7.55 -0.67 -13.79
N PHE A 138 6.24 -0.82 -13.95
CA PHE A 138 5.26 -0.78 -12.88
C PHE A 138 4.73 -2.19 -12.59
N ILE A 139 4.53 -2.49 -11.30
CA ILE A 139 4.04 -3.77 -10.81
C ILE A 139 2.84 -3.57 -9.88
N THR A 140 1.84 -4.43 -10.05
CA THR A 140 0.67 -4.53 -9.16
C THR A 140 0.59 -5.96 -8.67
N TYR A 141 0.57 -6.18 -7.35
CA TYR A 141 0.50 -7.51 -6.77
C TYR A 141 -0.89 -8.13 -7.00
N ILE A 142 -0.93 -9.40 -7.43
CA ILE A 142 -2.17 -10.15 -7.59
C ILE A 142 -2.33 -11.04 -6.37
N ASP A 143 -3.24 -10.64 -5.49
CA ASP A 143 -3.55 -11.40 -4.30
C ASP A 143 -4.40 -12.64 -4.65
N ARG A 144 -3.85 -13.82 -4.37
CA ARG A 144 -4.51 -15.12 -4.59
C ARG A 144 -5.15 -15.69 -3.33
N ASP A 145 -5.11 -14.97 -2.20
CA ASP A 145 -5.73 -15.43 -0.96
C ASP A 145 -7.25 -15.61 -1.16
N SER A 146 -7.78 -16.74 -0.69
CA SER A 146 -9.18 -17.13 -0.89
C SER A 146 -10.19 -16.13 -0.32
N GLU A 147 -9.79 -15.31 0.65
CA GLU A 147 -10.66 -14.32 1.29
C GLU A 147 -10.95 -13.11 0.41
N THR A 148 -9.97 -12.62 -0.36
CA THR A 148 -10.17 -11.51 -1.30
C THR A 148 -10.96 -11.96 -2.52
N LEU A 149 -10.67 -13.16 -3.04
CA LEU A 149 -11.50 -13.79 -4.06
C LEU A 149 -12.95 -14.01 -3.58
N PHE A 150 -13.16 -14.37 -2.31
CA PHE A 150 -14.50 -14.52 -1.76
C PHE A 150 -15.21 -13.17 -1.62
N LYS A 151 -14.54 -12.14 -1.10
CA LYS A 151 -15.09 -10.78 -1.00
C LYS A 151 -15.42 -10.20 -2.38
N ASP A 152 -14.56 -10.41 -3.37
CA ASP A 152 -14.80 -9.92 -4.73
C ASP A 152 -15.92 -10.69 -5.42
N ARG A 153 -16.01 -12.01 -5.21
CA ARG A 153 -17.19 -12.81 -5.63
C ARG A 153 -18.47 -12.34 -4.94
N LEU A 154 -18.41 -11.98 -3.65
CA LEU A 154 -19.57 -11.50 -2.91
C LEU A 154 -20.02 -10.13 -3.43
N LYS A 155 -19.07 -9.20 -3.66
CA LYS A 155 -19.34 -7.90 -4.26
C LYS A 155 -19.91 -8.03 -5.67
N ALA A 156 -19.35 -8.91 -6.50
CA ALA A 156 -19.87 -9.17 -7.84
C ALA A 156 -21.29 -9.75 -7.81
N LYS A 157 -21.59 -10.65 -6.86
CA LYS A 157 -22.96 -11.15 -6.64
C LYS A 157 -23.92 -10.06 -6.20
N ARG A 158 -23.49 -9.18 -5.30
CA ARG A 158 -24.29 -8.04 -4.83
C ARG A 158 -24.59 -7.06 -5.97
N LEU A 159 -23.55 -6.62 -6.70
CA LEU A 159 -23.71 -5.75 -7.87
C LEU A 159 -24.63 -6.36 -8.93
N LYS A 160 -24.54 -7.68 -9.16
CA LYS A 160 -25.43 -8.37 -10.09
C LYS A 160 -26.88 -8.40 -9.59
N ALA A 161 -27.10 -8.54 -8.29
CA ALA A 161 -28.44 -8.46 -7.71
C ALA A 161 -29.00 -7.04 -7.80
N ASP A 162 -28.19 -6.04 -7.45
CA ASP A 162 -28.56 -4.62 -7.52
C ASP A 162 -28.95 -4.24 -8.97
N LEU A 163 -28.19 -4.66 -9.99
CA LEU A 163 -28.53 -4.44 -11.40
C LEU A 163 -29.86 -5.08 -11.83
N VAL A 164 -30.16 -6.28 -11.33
CA VAL A 164 -31.43 -6.97 -11.64
C VAL A 164 -32.61 -6.25 -10.98
N ASP A 165 -32.41 -5.75 -9.76
CA ASP A 165 -33.42 -4.98 -9.04
C ASP A 165 -33.63 -3.59 -9.68
N GLU A 166 -32.56 -2.91 -10.12
CA GLU A 166 -32.63 -1.66 -10.88
C GLU A 166 -33.40 -1.85 -12.20
N GLU A 167 -33.09 -2.89 -12.98
CA GLU A 167 -33.81 -3.18 -14.22
C GLU A 167 -35.32 -3.43 -13.97
N ARG A 168 -35.65 -4.07 -12.85
CA ARG A 168 -37.05 -4.29 -12.44
C ARG A 168 -37.74 -2.99 -12.06
N GLN A 169 -37.05 -2.09 -11.35
CA GLN A 169 -37.55 -0.78 -10.97
C GLN A 169 -37.76 0.11 -12.19
N GLU A 170 -36.81 0.13 -13.13
CA GLU A 170 -36.93 0.88 -14.39
C GLU A 170 -38.17 0.45 -15.19
N ARG A 171 -38.41 -0.86 -15.34
CA ARG A 171 -39.63 -1.35 -16.02
C ARG A 171 -40.91 -0.94 -15.30
N ALA A 172 -40.92 -0.93 -13.96
CA ALA A 172 -42.10 -0.54 -13.20
C ALA A 172 -42.39 0.96 -13.33
N ILE A 173 -41.36 1.80 -13.31
CA ILE A 173 -41.46 3.25 -13.52
C ILE A 173 -41.92 3.54 -14.96
N GLN A 174 -41.33 2.87 -15.96
CA GLN A 174 -41.70 3.07 -17.35
C GLN A 174 -43.17 2.70 -17.62
N ALA A 175 -43.66 1.62 -17.03
CA ALA A 175 -45.07 1.25 -17.11
C ALA A 175 -45.99 2.26 -16.41
N GLN A 176 -45.56 2.92 -15.33
CA GLN A 176 -46.31 4.01 -14.69
C GLN A 176 -46.33 5.27 -15.56
N ILE A 177 -45.20 5.63 -16.18
CA ILE A 177 -45.10 6.77 -17.09
C ILE A 177 -46.00 6.56 -18.32
N GLU A 178 -45.95 5.38 -18.94
CA GLU A 178 -46.80 5.05 -20.09
C GLU A 178 -48.29 5.13 -19.72
N ARG A 179 -48.66 4.60 -18.54
CA ARG A 179 -50.04 4.67 -18.05
C ARG A 179 -50.48 6.11 -17.75
N ALA A 180 -49.57 6.94 -17.21
CA ALA A 180 -49.82 8.36 -17.00
C ALA A 180 -49.95 9.10 -18.35
N GLN A 181 -49.10 8.80 -19.34
CA GLN A 181 -49.14 9.38 -20.68
C GLN A 181 -50.42 9.02 -21.44
N CYS A 182 -50.94 7.79 -21.33
CA CYS A 182 -52.24 7.43 -21.90
C CYS A 182 -53.43 8.07 -21.17
N SER A 183 -53.28 8.45 -19.90
CA SER A 183 -54.31 9.16 -19.13
C SER A 183 -54.26 10.68 -19.27
N LEU A 184 -53.21 11.22 -19.89
CA LEU A 184 -53.14 12.63 -20.28
C LEU A 184 -53.97 12.81 -21.56
N PRO A 185 -54.99 13.69 -21.55
CA PRO A 185 -55.78 13.96 -22.74
C PRO A 185 -54.91 14.61 -23.83
N SER A 186 -55.02 14.12 -25.05
CA SER A 186 -54.44 14.75 -26.24
C SER A 186 -55.08 16.12 -26.47
N THR A 187 -54.46 17.18 -25.94
CA THR A 187 -54.69 18.55 -26.37
C THR A 187 -53.46 19.03 -27.12
N GLU A 188 -53.47 18.80 -28.43
CA GLU A 188 -52.72 19.63 -29.38
C GLU A 188 -53.73 20.62 -29.98
N ALA A 189 -53.70 21.88 -29.53
CA ALA A 189 -53.97 23.07 -30.35
C ALA A 189 -53.95 24.36 -29.50
N GLY A 190 -52.87 25.13 -29.62
CA GLY A 190 -52.95 26.60 -29.69
C GLY A 190 -52.31 27.42 -28.57
N GLY A 191 -51.23 28.12 -28.93
CA GLY A 191 -51.14 29.56 -28.75
C GLY A 191 -50.53 30.13 -27.45
N SER A 192 -49.33 30.70 -27.63
CA SER A 192 -48.79 31.94 -27.01
C SER A 192 -48.76 32.11 -25.50
N ASP A 193 -47.52 32.21 -25.01
CA ASP A 193 -46.96 33.31 -24.21
C ASP A 193 -47.59 33.69 -22.85
N ASP A 194 -46.69 33.77 -21.87
CA ASP A 194 -46.63 34.78 -20.82
C ASP A 194 -47.03 34.44 -19.35
N GLN A 195 -46.02 34.64 -18.50
CA GLN A 195 -45.97 35.04 -17.09
C GLN A 195 -46.40 34.12 -15.92
N ASN A 196 -45.34 33.67 -15.23
CA ASN A 196 -45.10 33.60 -13.77
C ASN A 196 -46.16 34.23 -12.83
N GLN A 197 -46.70 33.43 -11.91
CA GLN A 197 -46.96 33.80 -10.51
C GLN A 197 -47.27 32.56 -9.64
N GLU A 198 -46.53 32.41 -8.55
CA GLU A 198 -46.83 31.54 -7.40
C GLU A 198 -48.15 31.98 -6.75
N GLU A 199 -49.02 31.05 -6.31
CA GLU A 199 -49.75 31.11 -5.02
C GLU A 199 -50.35 29.71 -4.68
N ASP A 200 -50.06 29.20 -3.48
CA ASP A 200 -50.61 27.98 -2.85
C ASP A 200 -52.11 28.09 -2.51
N PRO A 201 -52.92 27.01 -2.58
CA PRO A 201 -54.19 26.95 -1.87
C PRO A 201 -54.09 26.13 -0.58
N LYS A 202 -54.42 26.78 0.55
CA LYS A 202 -54.73 26.16 1.84
C LYS A 202 -56.02 25.33 1.76
N LEU A 203 -56.04 24.17 2.42
CA LEU A 203 -57.25 23.42 2.76
C LEU A 203 -57.34 23.24 4.28
N ASP A 204 -58.30 23.95 4.87
CA ASP A 204 -58.70 23.83 6.28
C ASP A 204 -59.70 22.69 6.46
N HIS A 205 -59.41 21.73 7.34
CA HIS A 205 -60.44 20.87 7.96
C HIS A 205 -60.22 20.74 9.47
N ASN A 206 -61.15 21.32 10.21
CA ASN A 206 -61.29 21.24 11.67
C ASN A 206 -62.39 20.23 12.00
N LEU A 207 -62.05 19.14 12.70
CA LEU A 207 -62.97 18.40 13.56
C LEU A 207 -62.23 17.89 14.82
N ASN A 208 -62.29 18.74 15.85
CA ASN A 208 -62.53 18.46 17.25
C ASN A 208 -62.32 17.02 17.81
N GLY A 209 -61.43 16.90 18.81
CA GLY A 209 -61.70 16.14 20.04
C GLY A 209 -61.04 14.74 20.19
N GLY A 210 -59.90 14.68 20.88
CA GLY A 210 -59.39 13.42 21.45
C GLY A 210 -57.90 13.43 21.76
N LYS A 211 -57.52 13.79 22.99
CA LYS A 211 -56.14 13.74 23.49
C LYS A 211 -55.70 12.28 23.68
N VAL A 212 -54.67 11.83 22.96
CA VAL A 212 -53.75 10.78 23.42
C VAL A 212 -52.32 11.18 23.04
N ALA A 213 -51.59 11.71 24.02
CA ALA A 213 -50.19 12.10 23.87
C ALA A 213 -49.31 10.84 23.96
N PHE A 214 -48.61 10.49 22.87
CA PHE A 214 -47.56 9.48 22.89
C PHE A 214 -46.22 10.20 23.12
N LEU A 215 -45.82 10.26 24.40
CA LEU A 215 -44.50 10.76 24.81
C LEU A 215 -43.43 9.73 24.39
N LEU A 216 -42.59 10.08 23.42
CA LEU A 216 -41.41 9.31 23.06
C LEU A 216 -40.24 9.76 23.97
N GLN A 217 -39.91 8.95 24.97
CA GLN A 217 -38.74 9.15 25.83
C GLN A 217 -37.45 8.74 25.11
N PRO A 218 -36.35 9.49 25.22
CA PRO A 218 -35.01 8.97 24.96
C PRO A 218 -34.48 8.31 26.24
N THR A 219 -34.21 7.00 26.17
CA THR A 219 -33.61 6.22 27.26
C THR A 219 -32.12 6.54 27.41
N LEU A 220 -31.75 7.07 28.58
CA LEU A 220 -30.39 7.08 29.10
C LEU A 220 -30.16 5.76 29.86
N ALA A 221 -29.13 5.00 29.47
CA ALA A 221 -28.62 3.88 30.26
C ALA A 221 -27.10 4.06 30.44
N GLU A 222 -26.69 3.97 31.70
CA GLU A 222 -25.38 4.29 32.26
C GLU A 222 -24.25 3.36 31.78
N ALA A 223 -23.08 3.93 31.49
CA ALA A 223 -21.81 3.21 31.46
C ALA A 223 -20.82 3.88 32.43
N LYS A 224 -20.34 3.08 33.39
CA LYS A 224 -19.41 3.45 34.47
C LYS A 224 -18.08 3.97 33.93
N ALA A 225 -17.66 5.15 34.40
CA ALA A 225 -16.35 5.71 34.15
C ALA A 225 -15.29 5.10 35.10
N VAL A 226 -14.32 4.40 34.51
CA VAL A 226 -13.03 4.08 35.14
C VAL A 226 -12.06 5.22 34.82
N LYS A 227 -11.45 5.78 35.87
CA LYS A 227 -10.40 6.82 35.79
C LYS A 227 -9.14 6.24 35.13
N GLY A 228 -8.63 6.92 34.10
CA GLY A 228 -7.30 6.62 33.57
C GLY A 228 -6.90 7.49 32.38
N GLY A 229 -6.14 8.55 32.64
CA GLY A 229 -4.99 8.87 31.80
C GLY A 229 -5.11 9.97 30.73
N VAL A 230 -4.17 10.92 30.88
CA VAL A 230 -3.34 11.54 29.84
C VAL A 230 -3.88 12.79 29.14
N LYS A 231 -3.30 13.90 29.61
CA LYS A 231 -3.20 15.23 29.04
C LYS A 231 -2.47 15.17 27.68
N LEU A 232 -3.16 15.46 26.59
CA LEU A 232 -2.56 15.78 25.29
C LEU A 232 -2.69 17.28 25.07
N GLY A 233 -1.55 17.98 25.19
CA GLY A 233 -1.40 19.37 24.77
C GLY A 233 -1.14 19.41 23.27
N LEU A 234 -2.00 20.13 22.57
CA LEU A 234 -1.82 20.61 21.21
C LEU A 234 -1.04 21.92 21.30
N GLU A 235 0.16 21.97 20.74
CA GLU A 235 0.81 23.23 20.38
C GLU A 235 1.34 23.08 18.95
N GLU A 236 0.73 23.86 18.05
CA GLU A 236 1.23 24.21 16.73
C GLU A 236 2.40 25.19 16.89
N GLU A 237 3.52 24.96 16.19
CA GLU A 237 4.40 26.06 15.83
C GLU A 237 4.73 26.00 14.33
N ILE A 238 4.53 27.17 13.73
CA ILE A 238 4.62 27.53 12.32
C ILE A 238 6.06 27.95 12.00
N GLU A 239 6.57 27.51 10.85
CA GLU A 239 7.88 27.87 10.29
C GLU A 239 8.01 29.37 9.97
N GLY A 240 9.21 29.92 10.20
CA GLY A 240 9.54 31.30 9.87
C GLY A 240 11.04 31.57 9.66
N SER A 241 11.48 31.34 8.42
CA SER A 241 12.51 32.09 7.66
C SER A 241 13.90 32.38 8.27
N THR A 242 14.96 31.84 7.63
CA THR A 242 16.25 32.53 7.50
C THR A 242 16.63 32.63 6.02
N SER A 243 16.91 33.87 5.57
CA SER A 243 17.49 34.19 4.26
C SER A 243 18.67 35.15 4.46
N LYS A 244 19.53 35.24 3.42
CA LYS A 244 20.76 36.04 3.24
C LYS A 244 22.06 35.44 3.78
N ARG A 245 23.18 35.42 3.06
CA ARG A 245 23.53 35.91 1.71
C ARG A 245 24.91 35.38 1.32
N GLU A 246 25.11 35.14 0.03
CA GLU A 246 26.40 34.97 -0.64
C GLU A 246 27.46 36.03 -0.28
N ARG A 247 28.73 35.61 -0.25
CA ARG A 247 29.83 36.39 -0.83
C ARG A 247 30.75 35.51 -1.68
N ARG A 248 30.81 35.89 -2.96
CA ARG A 248 31.77 35.48 -3.99
C ARG A 248 32.74 36.65 -4.18
N SER A 249 34.04 36.42 -4.11
CA SER A 249 35.07 37.19 -4.84
C SER A 249 36.39 36.41 -4.79
N GLN A 250 36.89 35.94 -5.94
CA GLN A 250 38.10 36.44 -6.64
C GLN A 250 39.39 36.21 -5.84
N GLY A 251 40.47 35.60 -6.32
CA GLY A 251 41.01 35.38 -7.67
C GLY A 251 42.55 35.48 -7.58
N LYS A 252 43.26 35.01 -8.62
CA LYS A 252 44.74 35.06 -8.82
C LYS A 252 45.50 34.03 -7.96
N GLY A 253 46.52 33.33 -8.43
CA GLY A 253 47.38 33.46 -9.61
C GLY A 253 48.73 32.83 -9.24
N TYR A 254 49.45 32.35 -10.25
CA TYR A 254 50.69 31.55 -10.25
C TYR A 254 50.51 30.04 -10.13
#